data_AF-C1GTU2-F1
#
_entry.id   AF-C1GTU2-F1
#
_cell.length_a   1.000
_cell.length_b   1.000
_cell.length_c   1.000
_cell.angle_alpha   90.00
_cell.angle_beta   90.00
_cell.angle_gamma   90.00
#
_symmetry.space_group_name_H-M   'P 1'
#
loop_
_entity.id
_entity.type
_entity.pdbx_description
1 polymer ?
#
loop_
_entity_poly.entity_id
_entity_poly.type
_entity_poly.pdbx_seq_one_letter_code
_entity_poly.pdbx_strand_id
1 'polypeptide(L)'
;MLDPLPPSPQWLQDAFRPMSEKLGLHSMPLHIHEIIFSFVGYQLIQSIVSPYLSTILFPKLYPHFSHRTKLNWDVHVVSLVQSSLINAVALWVMFVDEDRQSLNSSERVWGYLGSCGLIQSMAVGYFIWDLIVSTRYMKIFGIGLWFHAVSALWVFCLGFRPFVNYYGPTFILYELSSPFLNFHWFFDKVNMTGSKVQWYNGMALLSMFFCCRLVWGTWQSTRVFMDIFSAYKQADGRSALAPVNVLSFFQDRSSIPCATETCTMANAEISKFADAQNISGIPIWLIATYLGSNLILNSLNFYWFWKMIETVMKRFRVPAPDAQEKTKTEESKIKIKLGAPNSHAIVLEAAAKLEQEERLFINGGISDYTEDETVTVSSSTATTTTPSARRRKA
;
A
#
# COMPACT_ATOMS: atom_id res chain seq x y z
N MET A 1 -0.53 -14.83 -18.51
CA MET A 1 0.88 -15.22 -18.34
C MET A 1 0.93 -16.24 -17.23
N LEU A 2 1.71 -17.31 -17.42
CA LEU A 2 2.01 -18.24 -16.33
C LEU A 2 2.77 -17.52 -15.21
N ASP A 3 2.85 -18.15 -14.04
CA ASP A 3 3.77 -17.69 -13.00
C ASP A 3 5.22 -17.64 -13.55
N PRO A 4 5.92 -16.51 -13.46
CA PRO A 4 7.32 -16.43 -13.90
C PRO A 4 8.29 -17.15 -12.98
N LEU A 5 7.88 -17.51 -11.76
CA LEU A 5 8.66 -18.33 -10.84
C LEU A 5 8.34 -19.83 -11.01
N PRO A 6 9.32 -20.72 -10.77
CA PRO A 6 9.08 -22.16 -10.80
C PRO A 6 8.01 -22.55 -9.77
N PRO A 7 7.19 -23.59 -10.03
CA PRO A 7 6.15 -24.00 -9.10
C PRO A 7 6.73 -24.48 -7.78
N SER A 8 5.93 -24.35 -6.71
CA SER A 8 6.26 -24.88 -5.39
C SER A 8 6.61 -26.37 -5.45
N PRO A 9 7.63 -26.84 -4.70
CA PRO A 9 7.94 -28.26 -4.61
C PRO A 9 6.71 -29.09 -4.20
N GLN A 10 6.50 -30.24 -4.85
CA GLN A 10 5.27 -31.03 -4.67
C GLN A 10 4.99 -31.39 -3.21
N TRP A 11 6.02 -31.79 -2.45
CA TRP A 11 5.89 -32.12 -1.03
C TRP A 11 5.35 -30.94 -0.19
N LEU A 12 5.71 -29.71 -0.57
CA LEU A 12 5.26 -28.51 0.13
C LEU A 12 3.82 -28.17 -0.27
N GLN A 13 3.46 -28.35 -1.54
CA GLN A 13 2.07 -28.24 -1.97
C GLN A 13 1.17 -29.23 -1.21
N ASP A 14 1.60 -30.48 -1.12
CA ASP A 14 0.84 -31.57 -0.49
C ASP A 14 0.70 -31.34 1.03
N ALA A 15 1.69 -30.74 1.68
CA ALA A 15 1.61 -30.36 3.09
C ALA A 15 0.52 -29.31 3.37
N PHE A 16 0.33 -28.34 2.46
CA PHE A 16 -0.63 -27.26 2.64
C PHE A 16 -1.99 -27.50 1.96
N ARG A 17 -2.08 -28.47 1.04
CA ARG A 17 -3.32 -28.79 0.30
C ARG A 17 -4.51 -29.09 1.21
N PRO A 18 -4.41 -29.92 2.28
CA PRO A 18 -5.56 -30.22 3.13
C PRO A 18 -6.14 -28.97 3.82
N MET A 19 -5.25 -28.09 4.31
CA MET A 19 -5.66 -26.82 4.93
C MET A 19 -6.28 -25.88 3.88
N SER A 20 -5.67 -25.82 2.70
CA SER A 20 -6.11 -24.97 1.60
C SER A 20 -7.51 -25.35 1.12
N GLU A 21 -7.76 -26.64 0.91
CA GLU A 21 -9.08 -27.16 0.51
C GLU A 21 -10.14 -26.88 1.59
N LYS A 22 -9.80 -27.09 2.87
CA LYS A 22 -10.72 -26.81 3.99
C LYS A 22 -11.11 -25.32 4.08
N LEU A 23 -10.17 -24.42 3.79
CA LEU A 23 -10.39 -22.97 3.81
C LEU A 23 -10.88 -22.41 2.46
N GLY A 24 -10.94 -23.24 1.41
CA GLY A 24 -11.25 -22.86 0.02
C GLY A 24 -10.15 -22.07 -0.69
N LEU A 25 -8.93 -22.02 -0.14
CA LEU A 25 -7.78 -21.28 -0.69
C LEU A 25 -7.05 -22.09 -1.78
N HIS A 26 -7.78 -22.53 -2.81
CA HIS A 26 -7.33 -23.55 -3.76
C HIS A 26 -6.05 -23.23 -4.53
N SER A 27 -5.73 -21.95 -4.79
CA SER A 27 -4.48 -21.57 -5.47
C SER A 27 -3.29 -21.39 -4.52
N MET A 28 -3.51 -21.37 -3.20
CA MET A 28 -2.44 -21.16 -2.21
C MET A 28 -1.31 -22.20 -2.29
N PRO A 29 -1.56 -23.52 -2.47
CA PRO A 29 -0.49 -24.51 -2.55
C PRO A 29 0.50 -24.24 -3.69
N LEU A 30 0.05 -23.64 -4.79
CA LEU A 30 0.91 -23.34 -5.94
C LEU A 30 1.95 -22.27 -5.59
N HIS A 31 1.55 -21.30 -4.77
CA HIS A 31 2.34 -20.11 -4.42
C HIS A 31 2.88 -20.11 -2.99
N ILE A 32 2.75 -21.21 -2.24
CA ILE A 32 3.13 -21.27 -0.82
C ILE A 32 4.61 -20.96 -0.60
N HIS A 33 5.47 -21.39 -1.52
CA HIS A 33 6.90 -21.12 -1.48
C HIS A 33 7.20 -19.62 -1.63
N GLU A 34 6.47 -18.91 -2.49
CA GLU A 34 6.58 -17.46 -2.64
C GLU A 34 6.14 -16.71 -1.37
N ILE A 35 5.04 -17.13 -0.73
CA ILE A 35 4.60 -16.56 0.56
C ILE A 35 5.73 -16.67 1.60
N ILE A 36 6.34 -17.85 1.71
CA ILE A 36 7.44 -18.12 2.65
C ILE A 36 8.66 -17.26 2.29
N PHE A 37 9.04 -17.21 1.01
CA PHE A 37 10.19 -16.41 0.57
C PHE A 37 9.98 -14.92 0.79
N SER A 38 8.80 -14.38 0.51
CA SER A 38 8.47 -12.99 0.81
C SER A 38 8.52 -12.71 2.31
N PHE A 39 7.89 -13.53 3.15
CA PHE A 39 7.95 -13.39 4.60
C PHE A 39 9.39 -13.40 5.14
N VAL A 40 10.16 -14.43 4.77
CA VAL A 40 11.57 -14.56 5.19
C VAL A 40 12.40 -13.39 4.67
N GLY A 41 12.17 -12.97 3.42
CA GLY A 41 12.84 -11.83 2.80
C GLY A 41 12.64 -10.54 3.61
N TYR A 42 11.40 -10.19 3.96
CA TYR A 42 11.12 -9.00 4.76
C TYR A 42 11.63 -9.12 6.20
N GLN A 43 11.59 -10.31 6.80
CA GLN A 43 12.18 -10.54 8.11
C GLN A 43 13.71 -10.35 8.08
N LEU A 44 14.41 -10.82 7.04
CA LEU A 44 15.84 -10.60 6.86
C LEU A 44 16.16 -9.13 6.59
N ILE A 45 15.32 -8.43 5.82
CA ILE A 45 15.47 -6.99 5.59
C ILE A 45 15.38 -6.23 6.91
N GLN A 46 14.36 -6.51 7.72
CA GLN A 46 14.17 -5.83 9.00
C GLN A 46 15.27 -6.14 10.01
N SER A 47 15.71 -7.40 10.10
CA SER A 47 16.60 -7.85 11.17
C SER A 47 18.10 -7.75 10.86
N ILE A 48 18.49 -7.79 9.57
CA ILE A 48 19.89 -7.83 9.17
C ILE A 48 20.22 -6.71 8.19
N VAL A 49 19.51 -6.65 7.06
CA VAL A 49 19.89 -5.76 5.95
C VAL A 49 19.72 -4.29 6.34
N SER A 50 18.58 -3.93 6.93
CA SER A 50 18.29 -2.55 7.33
C SER A 50 19.25 -2.05 8.41
N PRO A 51 19.47 -2.76 9.54
CA PRO A 51 20.43 -2.30 10.54
C PRO A 51 21.86 -2.17 10.00
N TYR A 52 22.29 -3.12 9.17
CA TYR A 52 23.62 -3.10 8.57
C TYR A 52 23.80 -1.94 7.59
N LEU A 53 22.91 -1.82 6.59
CA LEU A 53 23.00 -0.77 5.58
C LEU A 53 22.77 0.62 6.18
N SER A 54 21.83 0.76 7.13
CA SER A 54 21.53 2.05 7.75
C SER A 54 22.69 2.55 8.62
N THR A 55 23.44 1.64 9.26
CA THR A 55 24.67 1.99 9.99
C THR A 55 25.77 2.47 9.04
N ILE A 56 25.89 1.87 7.85
CA ILE A 56 26.89 2.27 6.84
C ILE A 56 26.52 3.61 6.19
N LEU A 57 25.26 3.78 5.81
CA LEU A 57 24.77 4.97 5.10
C LEU A 57 24.62 6.18 6.03
N PHE A 58 24.21 5.95 7.29
CA PHE A 58 23.94 7.00 8.27
C PHE A 58 24.66 6.75 9.61
N PRO A 59 26.01 6.64 9.62
CA PRO A 59 26.79 6.23 10.79
C PRO A 59 26.68 7.20 11.98
N LYS A 60 26.35 8.47 11.72
CA LYS A 60 26.17 9.50 12.75
C LYS A 60 24.75 9.53 13.32
N LEU A 61 23.76 8.97 12.63
CA LEU A 61 22.35 9.07 13.00
C LEU A 61 21.81 7.73 13.50
N TYR A 62 21.79 6.70 12.64
CA TYR A 62 21.13 5.44 12.93
C TYR A 62 21.65 4.78 14.22
N PRO A 63 22.97 4.66 14.48
CA PRO A 63 23.47 4.06 15.72
C PRO A 63 23.04 4.79 17.00
N HIS A 64 22.78 6.10 16.92
CA HIS A 64 22.43 6.96 18.07
C HIS A 64 20.91 7.11 18.27
N PHE A 65 20.08 6.59 17.35
CA PHE A 65 18.64 6.59 17.53
C PHE A 65 18.20 5.73 18.73
N SER A 66 17.15 6.18 19.41
CA SER A 66 16.45 5.40 20.43
C SER A 66 15.93 4.09 19.84
N HIS A 67 15.72 3.07 20.68
CA HIS A 67 15.27 1.74 20.23
C HIS A 67 13.97 1.81 19.42
N ARG A 68 13.04 2.67 19.85
CA ARG A 68 11.78 2.93 19.14
C ARG A 68 12.01 3.48 17.73
N THR A 69 12.89 4.48 17.61
CA THR A 69 13.19 5.12 16.33
C THR A 69 13.93 4.18 15.37
N LYS A 70 14.85 3.33 15.88
CA LYS A 70 15.50 2.28 15.07
C LYS A 70 14.49 1.28 14.52
N LEU A 71 13.60 0.78 15.37
CA LEU A 71 12.56 -0.16 14.93
C LEU A 71 11.64 0.46 13.86
N ASN A 72 11.18 1.70 14.09
CA ASN A 72 10.35 2.41 13.11
C ASN A 72 11.10 2.63 11.79
N TRP A 73 12.38 3.00 11.87
CA TRP A 73 13.26 3.13 10.71
C TRP A 73 13.36 1.82 9.92
N ASP A 74 13.60 0.69 10.60
CA ASP A 74 13.71 -0.60 9.93
C ASP A 74 12.39 -1.05 9.29
N VAL A 75 11.24 -0.73 9.91
CA VAL A 75 9.92 -0.94 9.31
C VAL A 75 9.71 -0.07 8.06
N HIS A 76 10.16 1.19 8.08
CA HIS A 76 10.13 2.04 6.88
C HIS A 76 11.02 1.51 5.75
N VAL A 77 12.17 0.92 6.07
CA VAL A 77 13.02 0.28 5.06
C VAL A 77 12.29 -0.92 4.44
N VAL A 78 11.66 -1.77 5.25
CA VAL A 78 10.85 -2.89 4.73
C VAL A 78 9.68 -2.38 3.88
N SER A 79 8.91 -1.40 4.36
CA SER A 79 7.80 -0.82 3.62
C SER A 79 8.25 -0.22 2.29
N LEU A 80 9.39 0.48 2.26
CA LEU A 80 9.97 1.03 1.03
C LEU A 80 10.36 -0.07 0.03
N VAL A 81 11.06 -1.11 0.50
CA VAL A 81 11.45 -2.24 -0.36
C VAL A 81 10.21 -2.96 -0.87
N GLN A 82 9.24 -3.25 -0.01
CA GLN A 82 8.01 -3.91 -0.40
C GLN A 82 7.25 -3.06 -1.42
N SER A 83 6.83 -1.86 -1.05
CA SER A 83 6.00 -1.02 -1.91
C SER A 83 6.67 -0.75 -3.25
N SER A 84 8.00 -0.58 -3.29
CA SER A 84 8.71 -0.44 -4.58
C SER A 84 8.69 -1.74 -5.39
N LEU A 85 9.01 -2.88 -4.77
CA LEU A 85 9.09 -4.17 -5.44
C LEU A 85 7.73 -4.63 -5.96
N ILE A 86 6.70 -4.69 -5.10
CA ILE A 86 5.40 -5.23 -5.49
C ILE A 86 4.72 -4.37 -6.54
N ASN A 87 4.87 -3.05 -6.50
CA ASN A 87 4.35 -2.18 -7.55
C ASN A 87 5.11 -2.35 -8.86
N ALA A 88 6.43 -2.52 -8.83
CA ALA A 88 7.21 -2.78 -10.03
C ALA A 88 6.77 -4.10 -10.70
N VAL A 89 6.63 -5.17 -9.92
CA VAL A 89 6.17 -6.47 -10.44
C VAL A 89 4.71 -6.38 -10.89
N ALA A 90 3.82 -5.71 -10.14
CA ALA A 90 2.42 -5.55 -10.52
C ALA A 90 2.25 -4.76 -11.82
N LEU A 91 2.96 -3.65 -11.99
CA LEU A 91 2.96 -2.88 -13.24
C LEU A 91 3.51 -3.71 -14.39
N TRP A 92 4.62 -4.43 -14.17
CA TRP A 92 5.19 -5.32 -15.20
C TRP A 92 4.18 -6.39 -15.63
N VAL A 93 3.55 -7.11 -14.69
CA VAL A 93 2.48 -8.08 -14.99
C VAL A 93 1.34 -7.40 -15.73
N MET A 94 0.89 -6.21 -15.32
CA MET A 94 -0.22 -5.51 -15.97
C MET A 94 0.08 -5.10 -17.41
N PHE A 95 1.33 -4.78 -17.75
CA PHE A 95 1.73 -4.37 -19.10
C PHE A 95 2.11 -5.55 -20.01
N VAL A 96 2.72 -6.61 -19.45
CA VAL A 96 3.25 -7.73 -20.23
C VAL A 96 2.27 -8.91 -20.33
N ASP A 97 1.39 -9.08 -19.35
CA ASP A 97 0.44 -10.19 -19.36
C ASP A 97 -0.71 -9.92 -20.35
N GLU A 98 -0.54 -10.39 -21.58
CA GLU A 98 -1.53 -10.31 -22.65
C GLU A 98 -2.79 -11.13 -22.31
N ASP A 99 -2.66 -12.29 -21.67
CA ASP A 99 -3.79 -13.11 -21.26
C ASP A 99 -4.67 -12.35 -20.27
N ARG A 100 -4.05 -11.65 -19.31
CA ARG A 100 -4.75 -10.79 -18.36
C ARG A 100 -5.50 -9.66 -19.06
N GLN A 101 -4.89 -9.05 -20.08
CA GLN A 101 -5.52 -7.97 -20.85
C GLN A 101 -6.69 -8.48 -21.70
N SER A 102 -6.62 -9.74 -22.16
CA SER A 102 -7.67 -10.39 -22.96
C SER A 102 -8.94 -10.75 -22.16
N LEU A 103 -8.89 -10.76 -20.82
CA LEU A 103 -10.01 -11.21 -20.00
C LEU A 103 -11.25 -10.32 -20.17
N ASN A 104 -12.37 -10.97 -20.51
CA ASN A 104 -13.69 -10.36 -20.47
C ASN A 104 -14.21 -10.20 -19.03
N SER A 105 -15.36 -9.53 -18.85
CA SER A 105 -15.91 -9.25 -17.50
C SER A 105 -16.16 -10.49 -16.65
N SER A 106 -16.67 -11.58 -17.22
CA SER A 106 -16.89 -12.82 -16.47
C SER A 106 -15.55 -13.49 -16.12
N GLU A 107 -14.60 -13.51 -17.06
CA GLU A 107 -13.29 -14.12 -16.84
C GLU A 107 -12.45 -13.34 -15.82
N ARG A 108 -12.64 -12.04 -15.66
CA ARG A 108 -11.98 -11.27 -14.57
C ARG A 108 -12.47 -11.67 -13.19
N VAL A 109 -13.69 -12.18 -13.09
CA VAL A 109 -14.27 -12.66 -11.82
C VAL A 109 -13.83 -14.09 -11.54
N TRP A 110 -13.89 -14.96 -12.55
CA TRP A 110 -13.72 -16.41 -12.37
C TRP A 110 -12.32 -16.91 -12.70
N GLY A 111 -11.62 -16.23 -13.59
CA GLY A 111 -10.34 -16.65 -14.13
C GLY A 111 -9.20 -16.54 -13.13
N TYR A 112 -8.25 -17.45 -13.25
CA TYR A 112 -7.01 -17.46 -12.47
C TYR A 112 -5.80 -17.28 -13.39
N LEU A 113 -4.82 -16.47 -12.96
CA LEU A 113 -3.54 -16.36 -13.63
C LEU A 113 -2.42 -16.53 -12.61
N GLY A 114 -1.42 -17.38 -12.92
CA GLY A 114 -0.27 -17.57 -12.05
C GLY A 114 0.47 -16.26 -11.75
N SER A 115 0.59 -15.37 -12.72
CA SER A 115 1.19 -14.03 -12.56
C SER A 115 0.50 -13.17 -11.49
N CYS A 116 -0.83 -13.20 -11.43
CA CYS A 116 -1.61 -12.53 -10.40
C CYS A 116 -1.48 -13.25 -9.04
N GLY A 117 -1.38 -14.59 -9.07
CA GLY A 117 -1.07 -15.41 -7.91
C GLY A 117 0.27 -15.09 -7.26
N LEU A 118 1.30 -14.75 -8.05
CA LEU A 118 2.59 -14.25 -7.57
C LEU A 118 2.47 -12.92 -6.84
N ILE A 119 1.76 -11.93 -7.41
CA ILE A 119 1.53 -10.66 -6.71
C ILE A 119 0.79 -10.89 -5.39
N GLN A 120 -0.18 -11.81 -5.42
CA GLN A 120 -0.99 -12.19 -4.28
C GLN A 120 -0.15 -12.85 -3.17
N SER A 121 0.77 -13.73 -3.52
CA SER A 121 1.66 -14.41 -2.57
C SER A 121 2.68 -13.47 -1.95
N MET A 122 3.24 -12.55 -2.75
CA MET A 122 4.12 -11.48 -2.26
C MET A 122 3.43 -10.59 -1.25
N ALA A 123 2.19 -10.17 -1.54
CA ALA A 123 1.37 -9.38 -0.62
C ALA A 123 1.10 -10.13 0.68
N VAL A 124 0.70 -11.40 0.62
CA VAL A 124 0.43 -12.22 1.81
C VAL A 124 1.68 -12.43 2.65
N GLY A 125 2.83 -12.74 2.04
CA GLY A 125 4.09 -12.88 2.77
C GLY A 125 4.48 -11.60 3.52
N TYR A 126 4.26 -10.43 2.91
CA TYR A 126 4.43 -9.13 3.57
C TYR A 126 3.45 -8.93 4.73
N PHE A 127 2.15 -9.16 4.52
CA PHE A 127 1.15 -8.91 5.57
C PHE A 127 1.22 -9.91 6.73
N ILE A 128 1.78 -11.12 6.53
CA ILE A 128 2.14 -12.01 7.63
C ILE A 128 3.26 -11.37 8.49
N TRP A 129 4.30 -10.85 7.84
CA TRP A 129 5.38 -10.14 8.53
C TRP A 129 4.85 -8.91 9.28
N ASP A 130 4.02 -8.11 8.61
CA ASP A 130 3.43 -6.88 9.16
C ASP A 130 2.53 -7.18 10.37
N LEU A 131 1.74 -8.27 10.31
CA LEU A 131 0.92 -8.72 11.44
C LEU A 131 1.78 -9.15 12.63
N ILE A 132 2.89 -9.86 12.40
CA ILE A 132 3.79 -10.29 13.48
C ILE A 132 4.47 -9.08 14.12
N VAL A 133 4.99 -8.14 13.33
CA VAL A 133 5.67 -6.94 13.83
C VAL A 133 4.70 -6.03 14.59
N SER A 134 3.52 -5.77 14.04
CA SER A 134 2.48 -4.96 14.69
C SER A 134 1.96 -5.61 15.98
N THR A 135 1.85 -6.95 16.02
CA THR A 135 1.47 -7.68 17.25
C THR A 135 2.58 -7.56 18.31
N ARG A 136 3.83 -7.79 17.94
CA ARG A 136 4.98 -7.77 18.86
C ARG A 136 5.24 -6.38 19.44
N TYR A 137 5.06 -5.35 18.62
CA TYR A 137 5.35 -3.96 18.96
C TYR A 137 4.07 -3.10 18.98
N MET A 138 2.95 -3.68 19.39
CA MET A 138 1.65 -3.02 19.48
C MET A 138 1.69 -1.73 20.30
N LYS A 139 2.52 -1.66 21.36
CA LYS A 139 2.67 -0.44 22.17
C LYS A 139 3.35 0.71 21.42
N ILE A 140 4.11 0.40 20.37
CA ILE A 140 4.86 1.37 19.55
C ILE A 140 4.03 1.77 18.34
N PHE A 141 3.47 0.79 17.63
CA PHE A 141 2.71 1.04 16.38
C PHE A 141 1.22 1.28 16.62
N GLY A 142 0.66 0.84 17.74
CA GLY A 142 -0.76 1.01 18.05
C GLY A 142 -1.68 0.03 17.32
N ILE A 143 -2.97 0.09 17.68
CA ILE A 143 -3.97 -0.90 17.29
C ILE A 143 -4.41 -0.77 15.83
N GLY A 144 -4.23 0.40 15.21
CA GLY A 144 -4.57 0.60 13.80
C GLY A 144 -3.71 -0.23 12.86
N LEU A 145 -2.41 -0.37 13.12
CA LEU A 145 -1.46 -1.06 12.19
C LEU A 145 -1.80 -2.53 12.25
N TRP A 146 -2.13 -2.97 13.45
CA TRP A 146 -2.59 -4.31 13.67
C TRP A 146 -3.90 -4.60 12.94
N PHE A 147 -4.92 -3.73 13.03
CA PHE A 147 -6.16 -3.90 12.25
C PHE A 147 -5.93 -3.80 10.74
N HIS A 148 -5.03 -2.92 10.30
CA HIS A 148 -4.58 -2.83 8.92
C HIS A 148 -3.97 -4.16 8.47
N ALA A 149 -2.99 -4.68 9.22
CA ALA A 149 -2.33 -5.94 8.92
C ALA A 149 -3.31 -7.13 8.91
N VAL A 150 -4.23 -7.21 9.88
CA VAL A 150 -5.27 -8.25 9.93
C VAL A 150 -6.20 -8.15 8.71
N SER A 151 -6.73 -6.96 8.41
CA SER A 151 -7.69 -6.77 7.32
C SER A 151 -7.04 -6.98 5.95
N ALA A 152 -5.83 -6.46 5.74
CA ALA A 152 -5.07 -6.66 4.53
C ALA A 152 -4.72 -8.13 4.34
N LEU A 153 -4.17 -8.80 5.37
CA LEU A 153 -3.88 -10.23 5.32
C LEU A 153 -5.14 -11.03 4.99
N TRP A 154 -6.28 -10.71 5.61
CA TRP A 154 -7.55 -11.38 5.35
C TRP A 154 -7.98 -11.26 3.88
N VAL A 155 -8.05 -10.04 3.34
CA VAL A 155 -8.50 -9.80 1.96
C VAL A 155 -7.55 -10.45 0.95
N PHE A 156 -6.23 -10.34 1.17
CA PHE A 156 -5.25 -10.94 0.28
C PHE A 156 -5.21 -12.48 0.41
N CYS A 157 -5.34 -13.06 1.61
CA CYS A 157 -5.50 -14.52 1.75
C CYS A 157 -6.73 -15.04 1.01
N LEU A 158 -7.85 -14.31 1.04
CA LEU A 158 -9.04 -14.66 0.26
C LEU A 158 -8.79 -14.58 -1.26
N GLY A 159 -7.74 -13.91 -1.73
CA GLY A 159 -7.33 -13.91 -3.14
C GLY A 159 -6.83 -15.27 -3.64
N PHE A 160 -6.52 -16.19 -2.72
CA PHE A 160 -6.25 -17.59 -3.06
C PHE A 160 -7.51 -18.44 -3.26
N ARG A 161 -8.69 -17.91 -2.90
CA ARG A 161 -9.92 -18.38 -3.54
C ARG A 161 -9.88 -17.83 -4.96
N PRO A 162 -10.05 -18.67 -6.00
CA PRO A 162 -10.10 -18.21 -7.37
C PRO A 162 -11.34 -17.32 -7.54
N PHE A 163 -11.22 -16.05 -7.23
CA PHE A 163 -12.29 -15.06 -7.30
C PHE A 163 -11.63 -13.71 -7.40
N VAL A 164 -12.00 -12.94 -8.42
CA VAL A 164 -11.44 -11.61 -8.72
C VAL A 164 -9.89 -11.55 -8.73
N ASN A 165 -9.23 -12.66 -9.08
CA ASN A 165 -7.77 -12.77 -9.10
C ASN A 165 -7.12 -11.74 -10.03
N TYR A 166 -7.78 -11.41 -11.15
CA TYR A 166 -7.41 -10.32 -12.05
C TYR A 166 -7.14 -8.98 -11.33
N TYR A 167 -7.88 -8.72 -10.25
CA TYR A 167 -7.82 -7.47 -9.50
C TYR A 167 -6.71 -7.41 -8.45
N GLY A 168 -5.99 -8.50 -8.18
CA GLY A 168 -4.85 -8.51 -7.24
C GLY A 168 -3.80 -7.44 -7.59
N PRO A 169 -3.20 -7.48 -8.79
CA PRO A 169 -2.29 -6.43 -9.25
C PRO A 169 -2.95 -5.05 -9.38
N THR A 170 -4.27 -4.99 -9.58
CA THR A 170 -4.99 -3.72 -9.74
C THR A 170 -5.09 -2.95 -8.42
N PHE A 171 -5.44 -3.64 -7.33
CA PHE A 171 -5.64 -3.04 -6.01
C PHE A 171 -4.35 -2.90 -5.20
N ILE A 172 -3.29 -3.67 -5.51
CA ILE A 172 -2.00 -3.45 -4.85
C ILE A 172 -1.35 -2.11 -5.26
N LEU A 173 -1.73 -1.53 -6.42
CA LEU A 173 -1.25 -0.21 -6.86
C LEU A 173 -1.63 0.95 -5.94
N TYR A 174 -2.49 0.74 -4.93
CA TYR A 174 -2.69 1.73 -3.86
C TYR A 174 -1.40 2.02 -3.09
N GLU A 175 -0.45 1.08 -3.09
CA GLU A 175 0.87 1.23 -2.49
C GLU A 175 1.82 2.11 -3.33
N LEU A 176 1.44 2.56 -4.53
CA LEU A 176 2.33 3.39 -5.37
C LEU A 176 2.72 4.72 -4.71
N SER A 177 1.94 5.19 -3.75
CA SER A 177 2.25 6.40 -2.98
C SER A 177 3.16 6.13 -1.78
N SER A 178 3.25 4.88 -1.31
CA SER A 178 4.01 4.47 -0.12
C SER A 178 5.52 4.71 -0.21
N PRO A 179 6.22 4.56 -1.37
CA PRO A 179 7.63 4.93 -1.46
C PRO A 179 7.88 6.40 -1.12
N PHE A 180 7.03 7.31 -1.62
CA PHE A 180 7.14 8.74 -1.35
C PHE A 180 6.83 9.06 0.11
N LEU A 181 5.88 8.34 0.72
CA LEU A 181 5.59 8.44 2.15
C LEU A 181 6.82 8.07 3.00
N ASN A 182 7.45 6.94 2.69
CA ASN A 182 8.65 6.48 3.39
C ASN A 182 9.80 7.50 3.27
N PHE A 183 10.04 8.04 2.08
CA PHE A 183 11.04 9.10 1.89
C PHE A 183 10.70 10.39 2.63
N HIS A 184 9.42 10.77 2.70
CA HIS A 184 8.99 11.97 3.43
C HIS A 184 9.40 11.87 4.91
N TRP A 185 9.16 10.71 5.52
CA TRP A 185 9.59 10.43 6.88
C TRP A 185 11.10 10.35 7.06
N PHE A 186 11.80 9.68 6.13
CA PHE A 186 13.27 9.60 6.21
C PHE A 186 13.88 10.99 6.21
N PHE A 187 13.38 11.92 5.37
CA PHE A 187 13.85 13.31 5.38
C PHE A 187 13.67 13.99 6.73
N ASP A 188 12.59 13.71 7.47
CA ASP A 188 12.43 14.23 8.82
C ASP A 188 13.47 13.65 9.80
N LYS A 189 13.75 12.35 9.71
CA LYS A 189 14.70 11.68 10.61
C LYS A 189 16.17 11.97 10.29
N VAL A 190 16.49 12.41 9.08
CA VAL A 190 17.85 12.85 8.71
C VAL A 190 18.06 14.36 8.82
N ASN A 191 17.23 15.08 9.59
CA ASN A 191 17.29 16.53 9.78
C ASN A 191 17.19 17.34 8.48
N MET A 192 16.44 16.82 7.50
CA MET A 192 16.14 17.48 6.22
C MET A 192 14.70 18.03 6.18
N THR A 193 14.04 18.13 7.35
CA THR A 193 12.73 18.78 7.48
C THR A 193 12.77 20.20 6.93
N GLY A 194 11.84 20.56 6.06
CA GLY A 194 11.82 21.89 5.45
C GLY A 194 12.74 22.04 4.23
N SER A 195 13.46 20.99 3.82
CA SER A 195 14.32 21.05 2.64
C SER A 195 13.52 21.07 1.34
N LYS A 196 14.13 21.60 0.27
CA LYS A 196 13.54 21.56 -1.08
C LYS A 196 13.30 20.13 -1.56
N VAL A 197 14.16 19.19 -1.16
CA VAL A 197 14.05 17.77 -1.56
C VAL A 197 12.82 17.14 -0.91
N GLN A 198 12.61 17.36 0.38
CA GLN A 198 11.40 16.91 1.07
C GLN A 198 10.14 17.53 0.45
N TRP A 199 10.21 18.78 -0.01
CA TRP A 199 9.12 19.44 -0.70
C TRP A 199 8.77 18.79 -2.04
N TYR A 200 9.76 18.54 -2.90
CA TYR A 200 9.53 17.82 -4.17
C TYR A 200 8.93 16.43 -3.92
N ASN A 201 9.45 15.70 -2.91
CA ASN A 201 8.90 14.41 -2.52
C ASN A 201 7.46 14.55 -1.99
N GLY A 202 7.17 15.58 -1.20
CA GLY A 202 5.82 15.88 -0.71
C GLY A 202 4.83 16.14 -1.85
N MET A 203 5.24 16.87 -2.89
CA MET A 203 4.41 17.01 -4.09
C MET A 203 4.15 15.68 -4.78
N ALA A 204 5.20 14.87 -4.97
CA ALA A 204 5.08 13.56 -5.60
C ALA A 204 4.17 12.63 -4.79
N LEU A 205 4.28 12.64 -3.45
CA LEU A 205 3.41 11.90 -2.54
C LEU A 205 1.94 12.29 -2.75
N LEU A 206 1.61 13.58 -2.72
CA LEU A 206 0.23 14.07 -2.89
C LEU A 206 -0.32 13.72 -4.27
N SER A 207 0.47 13.91 -5.32
CA SER A 207 0.08 13.57 -6.69
C SER A 207 -0.14 12.07 -6.86
N MET A 208 0.77 11.24 -6.36
CA MET A 208 0.66 9.78 -6.46
C MET A 208 -0.50 9.26 -5.63
N PHE A 209 -0.72 9.77 -4.41
CA PHE A 209 -1.88 9.45 -3.60
C PHE A 209 -3.18 9.71 -4.36
N PHE A 210 -3.33 10.90 -4.94
CA PHE A 210 -4.52 11.27 -5.72
C PHE A 210 -4.72 10.34 -6.93
N CYS A 211 -3.67 10.14 -7.73
CA CYS A 211 -3.76 9.34 -8.94
C CYS A 211 -4.04 7.85 -8.66
N CYS A 212 -3.28 7.21 -7.77
CA CYS A 212 -3.40 5.77 -7.56
C CYS A 212 -4.59 5.39 -6.67
N ARG A 213 -4.92 6.20 -5.64
CA ARG A 213 -5.98 5.86 -4.68
C ARG A 213 -7.33 6.46 -5.06
N LEU A 214 -7.38 7.72 -5.48
CA LEU A 214 -8.68 8.36 -5.81
C LEU A 214 -9.11 8.15 -7.25
N VAL A 215 -8.22 8.35 -8.22
CA VAL A 215 -8.62 8.21 -9.63
C VAL A 215 -8.66 6.74 -10.02
N TRP A 216 -7.50 6.08 -9.99
CA TRP A 216 -7.38 4.67 -10.36
C TRP A 216 -8.16 3.77 -9.40
N GLY A 217 -7.98 3.96 -8.09
CA GLY A 217 -8.65 3.18 -7.08
C GLY A 217 -10.17 3.20 -7.20
N THR A 218 -10.80 4.37 -7.29
CA THR A 218 -12.25 4.50 -7.47
C THR A 218 -12.72 3.86 -8.78
N TRP A 219 -12.01 4.13 -9.89
CA TRP A 219 -12.37 3.56 -11.18
C TRP A 219 -12.40 2.02 -11.16
N GLN A 220 -11.36 1.41 -10.60
CA GLN A 220 -11.26 -0.05 -10.53
C GLN A 220 -12.24 -0.66 -9.52
N SER A 221 -12.60 0.09 -8.48
CA SER A 221 -13.65 -0.28 -7.52
C SER A 221 -15.02 -0.36 -8.18
N THR A 222 -15.38 0.62 -9.01
CA THR A 222 -16.61 0.55 -9.81
C THR A 222 -16.56 -0.63 -10.79
N ARG A 223 -15.42 -0.88 -11.43
CA ARG A 223 -15.26 -2.01 -12.36
C ARG A 223 -15.44 -3.36 -11.69
N VAL A 224 -14.80 -3.61 -10.54
CA VAL A 224 -14.95 -4.90 -9.85
C VAL A 224 -16.38 -5.11 -9.37
N PHE A 225 -17.07 -4.04 -8.95
CA PHE A 225 -18.48 -4.10 -8.58
C PHE A 225 -19.35 -4.49 -9.78
N MET A 226 -19.14 -3.85 -10.94
CA MET A 226 -19.87 -4.17 -12.17
C MET A 226 -19.60 -5.59 -12.65
N ASP A 227 -18.35 -6.04 -12.64
CA ASP A 227 -17.96 -7.38 -13.09
C ASP A 227 -18.56 -8.46 -12.16
N ILE A 228 -18.47 -8.29 -10.83
CA ILE A 228 -19.12 -9.20 -9.85
C ILE A 228 -20.64 -9.21 -10.04
N PHE A 229 -21.27 -8.05 -10.17
CA PHE A 229 -22.73 -7.97 -10.33
C PHE A 229 -23.21 -8.60 -11.64
N SER A 230 -22.44 -8.44 -12.71
CA SER A 230 -22.72 -9.06 -14.02
C SER A 230 -22.57 -10.58 -13.96
N ALA A 231 -21.54 -11.08 -13.27
CA ALA A 231 -21.36 -12.50 -13.01
C ALA A 231 -22.51 -13.08 -12.15
N TYR A 232 -22.94 -12.35 -11.12
CA TYR A 232 -24.07 -12.73 -10.27
C TYR A 232 -25.40 -12.80 -11.04
N LYS A 233 -25.69 -11.82 -11.90
CA LYS A 233 -26.91 -11.84 -12.73
C LYS A 233 -26.93 -12.98 -13.75
N GLN A 234 -25.78 -13.28 -14.36
CA GLN A 234 -25.65 -14.40 -15.28
C GLN A 234 -25.84 -15.75 -14.56
N ALA A 235 -25.47 -15.81 -13.29
CA ALA A 235 -25.72 -16.94 -12.41
C ALA A 235 -27.21 -17.09 -12.04
N ASP A 236 -27.87 -16.02 -11.59
CA ASP A 236 -29.26 -16.03 -11.11
C ASP A 236 -30.30 -16.22 -12.25
N GLY A 237 -30.00 -15.69 -13.45
CA GLY A 237 -30.87 -15.84 -14.61
C GLY A 237 -30.96 -17.27 -15.18
N ARG A 238 -30.07 -18.18 -14.76
CA ARG A 238 -30.12 -19.60 -15.08
C ARG A 238 -30.89 -20.29 -13.97
N SER A 239 -32.07 -20.83 -14.29
CA SER A 239 -33.04 -21.50 -13.39
C SER A 239 -32.46 -21.88 -12.01
N ALA A 240 -33.11 -21.46 -10.92
CA ALA A 240 -32.72 -21.74 -9.53
C ALA A 240 -32.48 -23.23 -9.18
N LEU A 241 -32.81 -24.16 -10.08
CA LEU A 241 -32.58 -25.60 -9.98
C LEU A 241 -31.28 -26.09 -10.65
N ALA A 242 -30.59 -25.25 -11.43
CA ALA A 242 -29.35 -25.60 -12.10
C ALA A 242 -28.19 -24.77 -11.52
N PRO A 243 -27.19 -25.38 -10.87
CA PRO A 243 -26.02 -24.65 -10.39
C PRO A 243 -25.31 -23.95 -11.56
N VAL A 244 -24.74 -22.79 -11.27
CA VAL A 244 -23.98 -21.99 -12.23
C VAL A 244 -22.83 -22.84 -12.77
N ASN A 245 -22.84 -23.13 -14.07
CA ASN A 245 -21.69 -23.78 -14.72
C ASN A 245 -20.64 -22.72 -15.11
N VAL A 246 -19.72 -22.43 -14.21
CA VAL A 246 -18.55 -21.55 -14.37
C VAL A 246 -17.73 -21.89 -15.61
N LEU A 247 -17.61 -23.18 -15.98
CA LEU A 247 -16.89 -23.60 -17.18
C LEU A 247 -17.49 -23.00 -18.47
N SER A 248 -18.80 -22.71 -18.48
CA SER A 248 -19.45 -22.05 -19.61
C SER A 248 -18.94 -20.62 -19.88
N PHE A 249 -18.38 -19.94 -18.87
CA PHE A 249 -17.81 -18.59 -19.05
C PHE A 249 -16.48 -18.60 -19.80
N PHE A 250 -15.87 -19.77 -20.01
CA PHE A 250 -14.59 -19.94 -20.68
C PHE A 250 -14.67 -20.64 -22.04
N GLN A 251 -15.88 -20.98 -22.52
CA GLN A 251 -16.06 -21.76 -23.76
C GLN A 251 -15.38 -21.13 -24.97
N ASP A 252 -15.46 -19.81 -25.09
CA ASP A 252 -14.89 -19.07 -26.22
C ASP A 252 -13.35 -19.12 -26.24
N ARG A 253 -12.67 -19.42 -25.12
CA ARG A 253 -11.20 -19.46 -25.07
C ARG A 253 -10.57 -20.57 -25.88
N SER A 254 -11.23 -21.72 -25.99
CA SER A 254 -10.74 -22.83 -26.82
C SER A 254 -10.61 -22.48 -28.30
N SER A 255 -11.28 -21.41 -28.75
CA SER A 255 -11.22 -20.91 -30.12
C SER A 255 -10.12 -19.87 -30.36
N ILE A 256 -9.45 -19.39 -29.31
CA ILE A 256 -8.39 -18.37 -29.42
C ILE A 256 -7.17 -19.01 -30.09
N PRO A 257 -6.71 -18.49 -31.24
CA PRO A 257 -5.52 -19.02 -31.91
C PRO A 257 -4.27 -18.74 -31.06
N CYS A 258 -3.64 -19.79 -30.53
CA CYS A 258 -2.34 -19.70 -29.86
C CYS A 258 -1.21 -20.13 -30.79
N ALA A 259 -0.22 -19.25 -30.98
CA ALA A 259 0.97 -19.53 -31.80
C ALA A 259 2.08 -20.25 -31.03
N THR A 260 2.05 -20.21 -29.70
CA THR A 260 3.09 -20.78 -28.82
C THR A 260 2.49 -21.72 -27.79
N GLU A 261 3.27 -22.71 -27.35
CA GLU A 261 2.86 -23.63 -26.27
C GLU A 261 2.57 -22.87 -24.97
N THR A 262 3.37 -21.85 -24.66
CA THR A 262 3.17 -20.97 -23.49
C THR A 262 1.79 -20.28 -23.51
N CYS A 263 1.33 -19.80 -24.68
CA CYS A 263 -0.01 -19.22 -24.84
C CYS A 263 -1.09 -20.27 -24.55
N THR A 264 -0.94 -21.49 -25.08
CA THR A 264 -1.89 -22.57 -24.87
C THR A 264 -1.99 -22.94 -23.39
N MET A 265 -0.86 -23.08 -22.71
CA MET A 265 -0.81 -23.38 -21.28
C MET A 265 -1.41 -22.25 -20.43
N ALA A 266 -1.10 -20.99 -20.77
CA ALA A 266 -1.63 -19.84 -20.03
C ALA A 266 -3.15 -19.71 -20.20
N ASN A 267 -3.69 -19.94 -21.41
CA ASN A 267 -5.13 -19.97 -21.64
C ASN A 267 -5.83 -21.12 -20.91
N ALA A 268 -5.19 -22.30 -20.84
CA ALA A 268 -5.70 -23.42 -20.06
C ALA A 268 -5.68 -23.16 -18.54
N GLU A 269 -4.73 -22.37 -18.05
CA GLU A 269 -4.64 -22.01 -16.63
C GLU A 269 -5.81 -21.13 -16.16
N ILE A 270 -6.40 -20.34 -17.05
CA ILE A 270 -7.51 -19.43 -16.72
C ILE A 270 -8.72 -20.16 -16.16
N SER A 271 -9.03 -21.34 -16.70
CA SER A 271 -10.15 -22.18 -16.24
C SER A 271 -9.73 -23.26 -15.23
N LYS A 272 -8.48 -23.25 -14.75
CA LYS A 272 -7.90 -24.30 -13.87
C LYS A 272 -8.73 -24.61 -12.62
N PHE A 273 -9.42 -23.61 -12.07
CA PHE A 273 -10.25 -23.78 -10.87
C PHE A 273 -11.77 -23.71 -11.13
N ALA A 274 -12.19 -23.72 -12.40
CA ALA A 274 -13.61 -23.66 -12.78
C ALA A 274 -14.43 -24.78 -12.11
N ASP A 275 -13.88 -25.99 -12.03
CA ASP A 275 -14.56 -27.13 -11.41
C ASP A 275 -14.71 -26.98 -9.88
N ALA A 276 -13.67 -26.48 -9.20
CA ALA A 276 -13.74 -26.23 -7.76
C ALA A 276 -14.78 -25.15 -7.42
N GLN A 277 -14.87 -24.11 -8.27
CA GLN A 277 -15.86 -23.03 -8.17
C GLN A 277 -17.28 -23.53 -8.49
N ASN A 278 -17.44 -24.43 -9.47
CA ASN A 278 -18.70 -25.08 -9.81
C ASN A 278 -19.28 -25.86 -8.63
N ILE A 279 -18.44 -26.62 -7.94
CA ILE A 279 -18.87 -27.49 -6.83
C ILE A 279 -19.20 -26.66 -5.58
N SER A 280 -18.34 -25.69 -5.24
CA SER A 280 -18.47 -24.95 -3.98
C SER A 280 -19.40 -23.73 -4.08
N GLY A 281 -19.60 -23.20 -5.30
CA GLY A 281 -20.18 -21.89 -5.52
C GLY A 281 -19.34 -20.76 -4.91
N ILE A 282 -19.76 -19.51 -5.14
CA ILE A 282 -19.21 -18.37 -4.41
C ILE A 282 -20.14 -18.07 -3.24
N PRO A 283 -19.66 -18.13 -2.00
CA PRO A 283 -20.50 -17.75 -0.88
C PRO A 283 -20.69 -16.22 -0.84
N ILE A 284 -21.91 -15.78 -0.55
CA ILE A 284 -22.29 -14.35 -0.50
C ILE A 284 -21.39 -13.56 0.46
N TRP A 285 -20.94 -14.17 1.56
CA TRP A 285 -20.01 -13.51 2.50
C TRP A 285 -18.69 -13.12 1.85
N LEU A 286 -18.21 -13.86 0.84
CA LEU A 286 -16.97 -13.55 0.12
C LEU A 286 -17.15 -12.27 -0.70
N ILE A 287 -18.26 -12.18 -1.43
CA ILE A 287 -18.64 -10.98 -2.19
C ILE A 287 -18.79 -9.79 -1.24
N ALA A 288 -19.52 -9.96 -0.14
CA ALA A 288 -19.71 -8.92 0.87
C ALA A 288 -18.39 -8.46 1.48
N THR A 289 -17.44 -9.37 1.72
CA THR A 289 -16.11 -9.06 2.24
C THR A 289 -15.31 -8.21 1.26
N TYR A 290 -15.23 -8.61 -0.02
CA TYR A 290 -14.49 -7.86 -1.03
C TYR A 290 -15.08 -6.47 -1.26
N LEU A 291 -16.39 -6.40 -1.48
CA LEU A 291 -17.06 -5.13 -1.76
C LEU A 291 -17.08 -4.21 -0.52
N GLY A 292 -17.30 -4.77 0.67
CA GLY A 292 -17.26 -4.03 1.93
C GLY A 292 -15.86 -3.49 2.23
N SER A 293 -14.82 -4.32 2.12
CA SER A 293 -13.43 -3.90 2.34
C SER A 293 -13.01 -2.83 1.33
N ASN A 294 -13.39 -2.99 0.06
CA ASN A 294 -13.13 -2.02 -0.98
C ASN A 294 -13.85 -0.68 -0.73
N LEU A 295 -15.12 -0.71 -0.30
CA LEU A 295 -15.88 0.50 0.03
C LEU A 295 -15.26 1.25 1.23
N ILE A 296 -14.86 0.53 2.27
CA ILE A 296 -14.17 1.09 3.44
C ILE A 296 -12.86 1.73 3.00
N LEU A 297 -12.04 1.01 2.24
CA LEU A 297 -10.75 1.52 1.76
C LEU A 297 -10.91 2.79 0.92
N ASN A 298 -11.84 2.82 -0.03
CA ASN A 298 -12.10 4.03 -0.83
C ASN A 298 -12.57 5.19 0.05
N SER A 299 -13.52 4.94 0.96
CA SER A 299 -14.07 5.96 1.85
C SER A 299 -12.99 6.60 2.72
N LEU A 300 -12.05 5.79 3.21
CA LEU A 300 -10.90 6.26 3.97
C LEU A 300 -9.92 7.07 3.11
N ASN A 301 -9.66 6.64 1.87
CA ASN A 301 -8.83 7.41 0.95
C ASN A 301 -9.43 8.79 0.63
N PHE A 302 -10.74 8.86 0.44
CA PHE A 302 -11.45 10.14 0.29
C PHE A 302 -11.38 10.97 1.56
N TYR A 303 -11.52 10.35 2.74
CA TYR A 303 -11.39 11.04 4.01
C TYR A 303 -10.00 11.66 4.20
N TRP A 304 -8.91 10.91 3.98
CA TRP A 304 -7.54 11.45 4.11
C TRP A 304 -7.29 12.54 3.08
N PHE A 305 -7.76 12.37 1.84
CA PHE A 305 -7.66 13.43 0.85
C PHE A 305 -8.41 14.69 1.27
N TRP A 306 -9.61 14.55 1.80
CA TRP A 306 -10.36 15.67 2.36
C TRP A 306 -9.59 16.39 3.48
N LYS A 307 -8.97 15.63 4.40
CA LYS A 307 -8.19 16.19 5.49
C LYS A 307 -6.89 16.87 5.03
N MET A 308 -6.29 16.41 3.94
CA MET A 308 -5.19 17.11 3.27
C MET A 308 -5.66 18.46 2.72
N ILE A 309 -6.77 18.47 1.97
CA ILE A 309 -7.37 19.70 1.44
C ILE A 309 -7.76 20.66 2.56
N GLU A 310 -8.34 20.17 3.66
CA GLU A 310 -8.69 20.97 4.84
C GLU A 310 -7.46 21.72 5.41
N THR A 311 -6.30 21.07 5.43
CA THR A 311 -5.03 21.64 5.92
C THR A 311 -4.53 22.74 5.01
N VAL A 312 -4.59 22.50 3.70
CA VAL A 312 -4.27 23.50 2.68
C VAL A 312 -5.22 24.70 2.81
N MET A 313 -6.52 24.46 2.96
CA MET A 313 -7.55 25.50 3.06
C MET A 313 -7.45 26.36 4.32
N LYS A 314 -7.06 25.79 5.47
CA LYS A 314 -6.90 26.54 6.73
C LYS A 314 -5.91 27.70 6.59
N ARG A 315 -4.88 27.58 5.74
CA ARG A 315 -3.92 28.67 5.48
C ARG A 315 -4.45 29.78 4.58
N PHE A 316 -5.43 29.50 3.72
CA PHE A 316 -6.09 30.56 2.94
C PHE A 316 -7.15 31.29 3.78
N ARG A 317 -7.61 30.68 4.87
CA ARG A 317 -8.61 31.24 5.79
C ARG A 317 -8.01 32.04 6.94
N VAL A 318 -6.74 32.48 6.87
CA VAL A 318 -6.16 33.38 7.88
C VAL A 318 -7.07 34.62 7.99
N PRO A 319 -7.78 34.82 9.11
CA PRO A 319 -8.58 36.01 9.31
C PRO A 319 -7.62 37.20 9.48
N ALA A 320 -7.99 38.36 8.94
CA ALA A 320 -7.24 39.59 9.16
C ALA A 320 -7.06 39.81 10.69
N PRO A 321 -5.83 40.10 11.18
CA PRO A 321 -5.57 40.30 12.61
C PRO A 321 -6.32 41.46 13.29
N ASP A 322 -7.21 42.18 12.60
CA ASP A 322 -7.85 43.39 13.13
C ASP A 322 -9.36 43.25 13.36
N ALA A 323 -9.91 42.03 13.33
CA ALA A 323 -11.33 41.81 13.62
C ALA A 323 -11.70 41.89 15.12
N GLN A 324 -10.73 42.05 16.02
CA GLN A 324 -11.00 42.17 17.47
C GLN A 324 -10.82 43.57 18.07
N GLU A 325 -10.40 44.60 17.33
CA GLU A 325 -10.19 45.91 18.00
C GLU A 325 -10.76 47.16 17.35
N LYS A 326 -11.48 47.09 16.23
CA LYS A 326 -12.10 48.30 15.67
C LYS A 326 -13.55 48.12 15.27
N THR A 327 -14.39 47.87 16.28
CA THR A 327 -15.79 48.29 16.22
C THR A 327 -15.84 49.82 16.35
N LYS A 328 -15.58 50.53 15.25
CA LYS A 328 -16.25 51.79 14.90
C LYS A 328 -15.70 52.32 13.58
N THR A 329 -16.63 52.39 12.65
CA THR A 329 -16.70 53.36 11.56
C THR A 329 -16.06 52.95 10.23
N GLU A 330 -16.97 52.82 9.26
CA GLU A 330 -16.81 52.99 7.82
C GLU A 330 -16.35 51.79 6.98
N GLU A 331 -17.37 51.02 6.62
CA GLU A 331 -17.60 50.43 5.30
C GLU A 331 -16.85 51.14 4.16
N SER A 332 -15.82 50.48 3.62
CA SER A 332 -15.40 50.69 2.25
C SER A 332 -14.50 49.56 1.76
N LYS A 333 -15.12 48.64 1.03
CA LYS A 333 -14.52 47.76 0.01
C LYS A 333 -13.48 46.78 0.51
N ILE A 334 -14.02 45.63 0.91
CA ILE A 334 -13.46 44.28 0.88
C ILE A 334 -12.54 44.12 -0.34
N LYS A 335 -11.24 44.38 -0.18
CA LYS A 335 -10.19 43.79 -1.00
C LYS A 335 -9.47 42.81 -0.10
N ILE A 336 -9.90 41.56 -0.18
CA ILE A 336 -9.19 40.40 0.34
C ILE A 336 -7.78 40.46 -0.27
N LYS A 337 -6.83 41.07 0.46
CA LYS A 337 -5.41 40.90 0.18
C LYS A 337 -5.05 39.51 0.67
N LEU A 338 -5.27 38.52 -0.20
CA LEU A 338 -4.77 37.18 -0.05
C LEU A 338 -3.23 37.29 -0.01
N GLY A 339 -2.65 37.43 1.18
CA GLY A 339 -1.21 37.29 1.34
C GLY A 339 -0.89 35.88 0.90
N ALA A 340 -0.24 35.72 -0.27
CA ALA A 340 -0.01 34.41 -0.87
C ALA A 340 0.70 33.53 0.17
N PRO A 341 0.03 32.51 0.73
CA PRO A 341 0.66 31.66 1.73
C PRO A 341 1.86 30.97 1.08
N ASN A 342 2.94 30.81 1.84
CA ASN A 342 4.17 30.18 1.35
C ASN A 342 3.85 28.75 0.86
N SER A 343 3.74 28.58 -0.45
CA SER A 343 3.40 27.31 -1.11
C SER A 343 4.34 26.18 -0.69
N HIS A 344 5.58 26.52 -0.34
CA HIS A 344 6.56 25.59 0.20
C HIS A 344 6.09 24.97 1.53
N ALA A 345 5.66 25.80 2.47
CA ALA A 345 5.19 25.33 3.78
C ALA A 345 3.88 24.55 3.66
N ILE A 346 3.00 24.93 2.73
CA ILE A 346 1.71 24.26 2.51
C ILE A 346 1.91 22.79 2.11
N VAL A 347 2.76 22.53 1.12
CA VAL A 347 2.97 21.16 0.61
C VAL A 347 3.62 20.28 1.66
N LEU A 348 4.62 20.80 2.39
CA LEU A 348 5.28 20.03 3.45
C LEU A 348 4.31 19.68 4.58
N GLU A 349 3.47 20.61 5.02
CA GLU A 349 2.47 20.33 6.06
C GLU A 349 1.38 19.37 5.56
N ALA A 350 0.91 19.51 4.32
CA ALA A 350 -0.06 18.59 3.74
C ALA A 350 0.51 17.17 3.60
N ALA A 351 1.77 17.05 3.19
CA ALA A 351 2.47 15.77 3.10
C ALA A 351 2.75 15.16 4.49
N ALA A 352 3.20 15.96 5.45
CA ALA A 352 3.43 15.51 6.83
C ALA A 352 2.12 15.11 7.52
N LYS A 353 1.01 15.79 7.22
CA LYS A 353 -0.31 15.41 7.74
C LYS A 353 -0.85 14.17 7.05
N LEU A 354 -0.68 14.03 5.74
CA LEU A 354 -0.99 12.77 5.05
C LEU A 354 -0.21 11.63 5.70
N GLU A 355 1.08 11.83 5.91
CA GLU A 355 1.91 10.86 6.59
C GLU A 355 1.38 10.53 7.98
N GLN A 356 1.09 11.55 8.79
CA GLN A 356 0.55 11.35 10.13
C GLN A 356 -0.83 10.67 10.13
N GLU A 357 -1.70 10.99 9.17
CA GLU A 357 -3.05 10.43 9.09
C GLU A 357 -3.08 9.02 8.52
N GLU A 358 -2.28 8.75 7.50
CA GLU A 358 -2.04 7.40 6.99
C GLU A 358 -1.42 6.55 8.10
N ARG A 359 -0.46 7.11 8.86
CA ARG A 359 0.04 6.50 10.10
C ARG A 359 -1.02 6.38 11.19
N LEU A 360 -1.93 7.33 11.39
CA LEU A 360 -2.95 7.28 12.46
C LEU A 360 -4.02 6.24 12.15
N PHE A 361 -4.38 6.08 10.88
CA PHE A 361 -5.19 4.95 10.43
C PHE A 361 -4.43 3.64 10.63
N ILE A 362 -3.14 3.65 10.28
CA ILE A 362 -2.19 2.62 10.61
C ILE A 362 -1.82 2.60 12.11
N ASN A 363 -2.28 3.45 13.02
CA ASN A 363 -1.82 3.39 14.44
C ASN A 363 -3.01 3.39 15.41
N GLY A 364 -4.23 3.56 14.90
CA GLY A 364 -5.45 3.49 15.69
C GLY A 364 -5.63 4.69 16.60
N GLY A 365 -5.10 5.86 16.21
CA GLY A 365 -5.39 7.11 16.92
C GLY A 365 -4.35 7.58 17.95
N ILE A 366 -3.25 6.86 18.19
CA ILE A 366 -2.19 7.34 19.10
C ILE A 366 -1.23 8.22 18.31
N SER A 367 -1.22 9.53 18.58
CA SER A 367 -0.25 10.45 18.00
C SER A 367 1.09 10.35 18.74
N ASP A 368 2.16 10.08 18.00
CA ASP A 368 3.54 10.01 18.51
C ASP A 368 4.11 11.35 19.00
N TYR A 369 3.33 12.44 18.96
CA TYR A 369 3.76 13.75 19.44
C TYR A 369 3.78 13.89 20.97
N THR A 370 3.64 12.79 21.70
CA THR A 370 3.92 12.76 23.14
C THR A 370 5.23 12.04 23.41
N GLU A 371 6.35 12.60 22.93
CA GLU A 371 7.66 12.55 23.58
C GLU A 371 8.68 13.35 22.75
N ASP A 372 9.10 14.49 23.29
CA ASP A 372 10.12 15.39 22.74
C ASP A 372 11.50 14.71 22.67
N GLU A 373 11.80 13.98 21.60
CA GLU A 373 13.17 13.57 21.26
C GLU A 373 13.63 14.31 19.98
N THR A 374 13.77 15.63 20.07
CA THR A 374 14.61 16.36 19.12
C THR A 374 16.07 16.07 19.46
N VAL A 375 16.68 15.12 18.73
CA VAL A 375 18.12 14.86 18.79
C VAL A 375 18.83 16.07 18.16
N THR A 376 19.08 17.08 18.98
CA THR A 376 19.97 18.19 18.67
C THR A 376 21.40 17.66 18.67
N VAL A 377 21.86 17.19 17.52
CA VAL A 377 23.29 16.96 17.30
C VAL A 377 23.98 18.31 17.40
N SER A 378 24.64 18.54 18.55
CA SER A 378 25.42 19.73 18.81
C SER A 378 26.45 19.88 17.70
N SER A 379 26.26 20.89 16.85
CA SER A 379 27.29 21.36 15.93
C SER A 379 28.49 21.78 16.77
N SER A 380 29.51 20.94 16.84
CA SER A 380 30.80 21.30 17.40
C SER A 380 31.37 22.41 16.53
N THR A 381 31.09 23.65 16.93
CA THR A 381 31.65 24.86 16.34
C THR A 381 33.16 24.75 16.46
N ALA A 382 33.81 24.50 15.32
CA ALA A 382 35.25 24.55 15.18
C ALA A 382 35.72 25.94 15.62
N THR A 383 36.14 26.05 16.88
CA THR A 383 36.70 27.27 17.44
C THR A 383 38.15 27.31 17.01
N THR A 384 38.37 27.96 15.86
CA THR A 384 39.69 28.29 15.32
C THR A 384 40.45 29.09 16.39
N THR A 385 41.40 28.44 17.05
CA THR A 385 42.31 29.07 18.01
C THR A 385 43.24 30.03 17.27
N THR A 386 42.94 31.32 17.33
CA THR A 386 43.85 32.40 16.92
C THR A 386 44.93 32.62 18.00
N PRO A 387 46.18 32.94 17.63
CA PRO A 387 47.32 32.86 18.55
C PRO A 387 47.40 34.05 19.51
N SER A 388 47.79 33.76 20.74
CA SER A 388 47.91 34.71 21.85
C SER A 388 48.97 35.79 21.58
N ALA A 389 48.53 37.03 21.33
CA ALA A 389 49.39 38.20 21.38
C ALA A 389 49.65 38.60 22.84
N ARG A 390 50.83 38.21 23.33
CA ARG A 390 51.37 38.47 24.67
C ARG A 390 51.55 39.98 24.88
N ARG A 391 50.62 40.62 25.60
CA ARG A 391 50.67 42.04 25.96
C ARG A 391 51.64 42.24 27.14
N ARG A 392 52.85 42.75 26.87
CA ARG A 392 53.76 43.29 27.88
C ARG A 392 53.08 44.49 28.57
N LYS A 393 52.96 44.44 29.89
CA LYS A 393 52.64 45.58 30.76
C LYS A 393 53.84 45.77 31.70
N ALA A 394 54.38 46.99 31.67
CA ALA A 394 55.45 47.55 32.50
C ALA A 394 56.80 46.82 32.46
#